data_AF-A0A0P1FU34-F1
#
_entry.id   AF-A0A0P1FU34-F1
#
_cell.length_a   1.000
_cell.length_b   1.000
_cell.length_c   1.000
_cell.angle_alpha   90.00
_cell.angle_beta   90.00
_cell.angle_gamma   90.00
#
_symmetry.space_group_name_H-M   'P 1'
#
loop_
_entity.id
_entity.type
_entity.pdbx_description
1 polymer ?
#
loop_
_entity_poly.entity_id
_entity_poly.type
_entity_poly.pdbx_seq_one_letter_code
_entity_poly.pdbx_strand_id
1 'polypeptide(L)'
;MTKTEMLSARQTLIREELEAGTGAAIGMAVDGSKSRTGLRIWFADLEERHGPVAELRPYGLKGYAVTLGFGAFAGEVVRRIACAVPEDVRLARALVASIDSSVEVEIQGQDKADWKITSGDFRMTAITRNLPRDPEVALTEVSRDTIVPMMAAMAELIGYDVIDEDDIGEPEYEGAELVSTVRRRERNPRNRLLCIRLHGEICACCGVDPRETYGAAGSIIEVHHLEPLSLLKEPRPYDPARDLAPLCPNCHRAAHTRRPEPWSLEELRELMAVPMGKAGAQ
;
A
#
# COMPACT_ATOMS: atom_id res chain seq x y z
N MET A 1 13.40 16.68 22.71
CA MET A 1 12.69 17.26 21.55
C MET A 1 11.19 17.24 21.80
N THR A 2 10.52 18.34 21.47
CA THR A 2 9.06 18.42 21.46
C THR A 2 8.48 17.70 20.23
N LYS A 3 7.20 17.26 20.26
CA LYS A 3 6.53 16.65 19.09
C LYS A 3 6.61 17.54 17.84
N THR A 4 6.61 18.85 18.04
CA THR A 4 6.78 19.89 17.02
C THR A 4 8.14 19.83 16.33
N GLU A 5 9.23 19.82 17.10
CA GLU A 5 10.60 19.78 16.55
C GLU A 5 10.85 18.49 15.77
N MET A 6 10.21 17.41 16.19
CA MET A 6 10.39 16.12 15.54
C MET A 6 9.64 15.98 14.21
N LEU A 7 8.44 16.54 14.08
CA LEU A 7 7.72 16.56 12.79
C LEU A 7 8.53 17.27 11.70
N SER A 8 9.28 18.32 12.07
CA SER A 8 10.19 19.01 11.16
C SER A 8 11.44 18.18 10.84
N ALA A 9 11.97 17.42 11.81
CA ALA A 9 13.22 16.67 11.65
C ALA A 9 13.07 15.31 10.93
N ARG A 10 11.85 14.76 10.86
CA ARG A 10 11.59 13.40 10.36
C ARG A 10 10.76 13.35 9.08
N GLN A 11 10.73 14.45 8.33
CA GLN A 11 10.05 14.53 7.03
C GLN A 11 10.52 13.47 6.03
N THR A 12 11.83 13.19 5.98
CA THR A 12 12.39 12.17 5.06
C THR A 12 11.81 10.79 5.32
N LEU A 13 11.80 10.35 6.59
CA LEU A 13 11.26 9.05 6.99
C LEU A 13 9.76 8.92 6.65
N ILE A 14 8.98 9.96 6.94
CA ILE A 14 7.54 9.99 6.61
C ILE A 14 7.35 9.91 5.09
N ARG A 15 8.20 10.61 4.33
CA ARG A 15 8.11 10.64 2.86
C ARG A 15 8.35 9.27 2.26
N GLU A 16 9.45 8.62 2.65
CA GLU A 16 9.83 7.29 2.14
C GLU A 16 8.72 6.26 2.39
N GLU A 17 8.14 6.25 3.60
CA GLU A 17 7.04 5.34 3.94
C GLU A 17 5.79 5.62 3.07
N LEU A 18 5.46 6.89 2.83
CA LEU A 18 4.30 7.27 2.01
C LEU A 18 4.51 7.02 0.53
N GLU A 19 5.69 7.29 -0.02
CA GLU A 19 6.00 7.04 -1.43
C GLU A 19 5.95 5.53 -1.71
N ALA A 20 6.56 4.71 -0.84
CA ALA A 20 6.51 3.26 -0.94
C ALA A 20 5.07 2.71 -0.81
N GLY A 21 4.27 3.25 0.10
CA GLY A 21 2.90 2.78 0.33
C GLY A 21 1.88 3.25 -0.72
N THR A 22 2.04 4.46 -1.25
CA THR A 22 1.06 5.05 -2.19
C THR A 22 1.43 4.85 -3.65
N GLY A 23 2.70 4.55 -3.95
CA GLY A 23 3.22 4.51 -5.32
C GLY A 23 3.21 5.87 -6.01
N ALA A 24 3.24 6.96 -5.24
CA ALA A 24 3.18 8.32 -5.76
C ALA A 24 4.23 9.19 -5.05
N ALA A 25 4.82 10.15 -5.76
CA ALA A 25 5.74 11.11 -5.19
C ALA A 25 5.03 12.03 -4.18
N ILE A 26 5.66 12.29 -3.03
CA ILE A 26 5.01 13.00 -1.92
C ILE A 26 5.67 14.34 -1.67
N GLY A 27 4.87 15.41 -1.62
CA GLY A 27 5.25 16.73 -1.12
C GLY A 27 4.81 16.92 0.33
N MET A 28 5.58 17.71 1.10
CA MET A 28 5.19 18.04 2.48
C MET A 28 5.76 19.36 2.98
N ALA A 29 5.05 20.01 3.89
CA ALA A 29 5.48 21.22 4.57
C ALA A 29 5.02 21.26 6.03
N VAL A 30 5.87 21.88 6.87
CA VAL A 30 5.54 22.14 8.26
C VAL A 30 4.49 23.26 8.33
N ASP A 31 3.40 23.02 9.07
CA ASP A 31 2.36 24.01 9.31
C ASP A 31 2.42 24.52 10.76
N GLY A 32 2.96 25.74 10.92
CA GLY A 32 3.04 26.46 12.18
C GLY A 32 1.84 27.37 12.49
N SER A 33 0.80 27.39 11.66
CA SER A 33 -0.30 28.37 11.76
C SER A 33 -1.20 28.21 13.00
N LYS A 34 -1.11 27.06 13.71
CA LYS A 34 -1.88 26.79 14.94
C LYS A 34 -0.95 26.50 16.12
N SER A 35 -1.51 26.49 17.34
CA SER A 35 -0.81 26.29 18.63
C SER A 35 0.18 25.11 18.68
N ARG A 36 -0.05 24.03 17.93
CA ARG A 36 0.89 22.91 17.78
C ARG A 36 1.24 22.77 16.32
N THR A 37 2.53 22.69 16.01
CA THR A 37 3.01 22.47 14.65
C THR A 37 2.48 21.17 14.08
N GLY A 38 1.94 21.24 12.86
CA GLY A 38 1.47 20.10 12.08
C GLY A 38 2.37 19.85 10.87
N LEU A 39 2.08 18.77 10.15
CA LEU A 39 2.69 18.45 8.87
C LEU A 39 1.58 18.33 7.83
N ARG A 40 1.69 19.05 6.73
CA ARG A 40 0.80 18.96 5.57
C ARG A 40 1.48 18.12 4.52
N ILE A 41 0.74 17.20 3.92
CA ILE A 41 1.22 16.15 3.02
C ILE A 41 0.31 16.12 1.79
N TRP A 42 0.88 16.11 0.60
CA TRP A 42 0.14 16.10 -0.68
C TRP A 42 0.94 15.30 -1.73
N PHE A 43 0.33 15.03 -2.88
CA PHE A 43 1.06 14.45 -4.01
C PHE A 43 1.87 15.52 -4.74
N ALA A 44 3.17 15.29 -4.93
CA ALA A 44 4.11 16.30 -5.38
C ALA A 44 3.74 16.94 -6.73
N ASP A 45 3.18 16.16 -7.65
CA ASP A 45 2.74 16.54 -8.99
C ASP A 45 1.44 17.37 -9.01
N LEU A 46 0.58 17.25 -7.99
CA LEU A 46 -0.64 18.07 -7.86
C LEU A 46 -0.41 19.35 -7.06
N GLU A 47 0.74 19.48 -6.40
CA GLU A 47 1.02 20.54 -5.44
C GLU A 47 0.00 20.61 -4.28
N GLU A 48 0.29 21.42 -3.27
CA GLU A 48 -0.52 21.49 -2.05
C GLU A 48 -1.95 22.01 -2.31
N ARG A 49 -2.14 22.86 -3.32
CA ARG A 49 -3.39 23.61 -3.52
C ARG A 49 -4.37 22.93 -4.48
N HIS A 50 -3.94 21.98 -5.29
CA HIS A 50 -4.77 21.42 -6.37
C HIS A 50 -5.16 19.95 -6.13
N GLY A 51 -4.65 19.32 -5.07
CA GLY A 51 -4.93 17.92 -4.76
C GLY A 51 -5.52 17.66 -3.38
N PRO A 52 -5.59 16.38 -3.00
CA PRO A 52 -5.83 15.95 -1.63
C PRO A 52 -4.67 16.38 -0.74
N VAL A 53 -5.00 16.77 0.49
CA VAL A 53 -4.02 17.16 1.51
C VAL A 53 -4.34 16.43 2.81
N ALA A 54 -3.38 15.66 3.30
CA ALA A 54 -3.42 15.08 4.64
C ALA A 54 -2.68 16.01 5.62
N GLU A 55 -3.38 16.43 6.67
CA GLU A 55 -2.86 17.26 7.75
C GLU A 55 -2.64 16.38 8.99
N LEU A 56 -1.38 16.09 9.31
CA LEU A 56 -0.97 15.35 10.50
C LEU A 56 -0.70 16.32 11.65
N ARG A 57 -1.38 16.12 12.80
CA ARG A 57 -1.18 16.92 14.01
C ARG A 57 -1.11 16.09 15.27
N PRO A 58 -0.31 16.49 16.28
CA PRO A 58 -0.35 15.88 17.60
C PRO A 58 -1.73 16.01 18.25
N TYR A 59 -2.28 14.89 18.73
CA TYR A 59 -3.56 14.82 19.43
C TYR A 59 -3.36 14.26 20.85
N GLY A 60 -3.76 15.02 21.87
CA GLY A 60 -3.48 14.68 23.27
C GLY A 60 -1.98 14.46 23.55
N LEU A 61 -1.69 13.58 24.52
CA LEU A 61 -0.32 13.24 24.96
C LEU A 61 0.31 12.15 24.07
N LYS A 62 -0.42 11.09 23.76
CA LYS A 62 0.07 9.90 23.02
C LYS A 62 -0.72 9.58 21.75
N GLY A 63 -1.15 10.61 21.03
CA GLY A 63 -1.89 10.43 19.79
C GLY A 63 -1.51 11.42 18.71
N TYR A 64 -2.03 11.14 17.53
CA TYR A 64 -2.02 12.01 16.36
C TYR A 64 -3.40 11.98 15.71
N ALA A 65 -3.79 13.11 15.13
CA ALA A 65 -4.95 13.22 14.27
C ALA A 65 -4.45 13.48 12.85
N VAL A 66 -4.98 12.72 11.89
CA VAL A 66 -4.75 12.89 10.46
C VAL A 66 -6.06 13.36 9.85
N THR A 67 -6.04 14.50 9.19
CA THR A 67 -7.21 15.07 8.54
C THR A 67 -6.97 15.17 7.04
N LEU A 68 -7.67 14.38 6.26
CA LEU A 68 -7.68 14.45 4.81
C LEU A 68 -8.78 15.39 4.34
N GLY A 69 -8.42 16.29 3.44
CA GLY A 69 -9.32 17.14 2.70
C GLY A 69 -8.68 17.57 1.39
N PHE A 70 -9.09 18.72 0.85
CA PHE A 70 -8.63 19.20 -0.44
C PHE A 70 -8.08 20.62 -0.37
N GLY A 71 -7.11 20.91 -1.24
CA GLY A 71 -6.60 22.26 -1.46
C GLY A 71 -7.66 23.19 -2.08
N ALA A 72 -7.45 24.50 -1.93
CA ALA A 72 -8.41 25.53 -2.36
C ALA A 72 -8.74 25.51 -3.87
N PHE A 73 -7.91 24.87 -4.69
CA PHE A 73 -8.07 24.79 -6.15
C PHE A 73 -8.19 23.34 -6.65
N ALA A 74 -8.57 22.40 -5.80
CA ALA A 74 -8.67 20.99 -6.16
C ALA A 74 -9.94 20.60 -6.94
N GLY A 75 -10.69 21.57 -7.48
CA GLY A 75 -11.98 21.31 -8.13
C GLY A 75 -11.90 20.36 -9.32
N GLU A 76 -10.79 20.37 -10.06
CA GLU A 76 -10.56 19.42 -11.16
C GLU A 76 -10.32 18.00 -10.65
N VAL A 77 -9.46 17.85 -9.64
CA VAL A 77 -9.18 16.55 -9.01
C VAL A 77 -10.44 15.95 -8.38
N VAL A 78 -11.26 16.77 -7.70
CA VAL A 78 -12.53 16.31 -7.14
C VAL A 78 -13.49 15.82 -8.23
N ARG A 79 -13.59 16.52 -9.37
CA ARG A 79 -14.40 16.04 -10.50
C ARG A 79 -13.87 14.73 -11.08
N ARG A 80 -12.55 14.59 -11.16
CA ARG A 80 -11.90 13.35 -11.62
C ARG A 80 -12.24 12.17 -10.72
N ILE A 81 -12.07 12.35 -9.40
CA ILE A 81 -12.43 11.37 -8.38
C ILE A 81 -13.91 11.00 -8.46
N ALA A 82 -14.81 11.97 -8.64
CA ALA A 82 -16.25 11.71 -8.75
C ALA A 82 -16.62 10.87 -10.00
N CYS A 83 -15.74 10.84 -11.00
CA CYS A 83 -15.88 10.04 -12.21
C CYS A 83 -15.04 8.75 -12.20
N ALA A 84 -14.38 8.42 -11.08
CA ALA A 84 -13.58 7.20 -10.95
C ALA A 84 -14.43 5.96 -11.25
N VAL A 85 -13.83 4.97 -11.90
CA VAL A 85 -14.56 3.75 -12.26
C VAL A 85 -14.91 2.95 -11.00
N PRO A 86 -15.97 2.12 -11.04
CA PRO A 86 -16.42 1.38 -9.85
C PRO A 86 -15.35 0.48 -9.22
N GLU A 87 -14.34 0.06 -9.99
CA GLU A 87 -13.21 -0.75 -9.50
C GLU A 87 -12.29 0.06 -8.58
N ASP A 88 -11.78 1.20 -9.05
CA ASP A 88 -10.96 2.13 -8.27
C ASP A 88 -11.69 2.57 -7.00
N VAL A 89 -13.00 2.82 -7.09
CA VAL A 89 -13.83 3.18 -5.92
C VAL A 89 -13.87 2.04 -4.90
N ARG A 90 -14.00 0.78 -5.34
CA ARG A 90 -13.97 -0.37 -4.43
C ARG A 90 -12.60 -0.51 -3.77
N LEU A 91 -11.52 -0.40 -4.53
CA LEU A 91 -10.15 -0.52 -4.01
C LEU A 91 -9.83 0.61 -3.03
N ALA A 92 -10.19 1.85 -3.35
CA ALA A 92 -10.04 3.01 -2.47
C ALA A 92 -10.79 2.84 -1.14
N ARG A 93 -12.03 2.35 -1.19
CA ARG A 93 -12.82 2.07 0.03
C ARG A 93 -12.21 0.93 0.83
N ALA A 94 -11.72 -0.13 0.18
CA ALA A 94 -11.06 -1.25 0.84
C ALA A 94 -9.75 -0.81 1.54
N LEU A 95 -8.97 0.09 0.94
CA LEU A 95 -7.78 0.68 1.56
C LEU A 95 -8.14 1.43 2.85
N VAL A 96 -9.17 2.28 2.83
CA VAL A 96 -9.64 2.99 4.05
C VAL A 96 -10.23 2.01 5.08
N ALA A 97 -10.95 0.98 4.63
CA ALA A 97 -11.48 -0.07 5.49
C ALA A 97 -10.37 -0.87 6.20
N SER A 98 -9.19 -1.02 5.57
CA SER A 98 -8.02 -1.69 6.13
C SER A 98 -7.30 -0.94 7.26
N ILE A 99 -7.71 0.31 7.54
CA ILE A 99 -7.24 1.05 8.72
C ILE A 99 -7.77 0.35 9.97
N ASP A 100 -6.85 0.03 10.89
CA ASP A 100 -7.12 -0.75 12.10
C ASP A 100 -8.31 -0.20 12.90
N SER A 101 -9.09 -1.10 13.49
CA SER A 101 -10.30 -0.75 14.24
C SER A 101 -10.05 0.10 15.50
N SER A 102 -8.81 0.14 16.01
CA SER A 102 -8.41 1.03 17.10
C SER A 102 -8.25 2.49 16.69
N VAL A 103 -8.18 2.78 15.38
CA VAL A 103 -8.14 4.14 14.84
C VAL A 103 -9.57 4.62 14.61
N GLU A 104 -9.93 5.72 15.26
CA GLU A 104 -11.25 6.34 15.10
C GLU A 104 -11.27 7.11 13.78
N VAL A 105 -12.00 6.59 12.78
CA VAL A 105 -12.14 7.20 11.46
C VAL A 105 -13.53 7.79 11.31
N GLU A 106 -13.62 9.11 11.19
CA GLU A 106 -14.85 9.85 10.92
C GLU A 106 -14.80 10.42 9.50
N ILE A 107 -15.83 10.16 8.71
CA ILE A 107 -16.01 10.74 7.38
C ILE A 107 -17.25 11.63 7.45
N GLN A 108 -17.10 12.91 7.11
CA GLN A 108 -18.14 13.91 7.35
C GLN A 108 -19.48 13.51 6.72
N GLY A 109 -20.43 13.07 7.58
CA GLY A 109 -21.78 12.66 7.19
C GLY A 109 -21.88 11.35 6.40
N GLN A 110 -20.86 10.50 6.43
CA GLN A 110 -20.79 9.29 5.60
C GLN A 110 -20.28 8.07 6.38
N ASP A 111 -20.63 6.88 5.89
CA ASP A 111 -20.20 5.60 6.45
C ASP A 111 -18.78 5.22 5.97
N LYS A 112 -17.97 4.58 6.84
CA LYS A 112 -16.59 4.18 6.52
C LYS A 112 -16.51 3.14 5.38
N ALA A 113 -17.53 2.31 5.21
CA ALA A 113 -17.56 1.29 4.15
C ALA A 113 -18.14 1.82 2.82
N ASP A 114 -18.90 2.91 2.85
CA ASP A 114 -19.60 3.45 1.66
C ASP A 114 -19.52 4.97 1.57
N TRP A 115 -18.29 5.50 1.49
CA TRP A 115 -18.04 6.93 1.32
C TRP A 115 -17.83 7.33 -0.14
N LYS A 116 -18.07 8.61 -0.45
CA LYS A 116 -17.89 9.24 -1.75
C LYS A 116 -17.35 10.66 -1.60
N ILE A 117 -16.63 11.11 -2.62
CA ILE A 117 -16.10 12.47 -2.73
C ILE A 117 -16.83 13.14 -3.88
N THR A 118 -17.71 14.09 -3.54
CA THR A 118 -18.52 14.84 -4.53
C THR A 118 -18.18 16.32 -4.58
N SER A 119 -17.39 16.81 -3.63
CA SER A 119 -17.09 18.22 -3.43
C SER A 119 -15.79 18.41 -2.63
N GLY A 120 -15.17 19.58 -2.78
CA GLY A 120 -13.90 19.90 -2.10
C GLY A 120 -14.03 20.18 -0.59
N ASP A 121 -15.25 20.20 -0.06
CA ASP A 121 -15.52 20.25 1.38
C ASP A 121 -15.44 18.87 2.06
N PHE A 122 -15.22 17.80 1.29
CA PHE A 122 -15.02 16.46 1.82
C PHE A 122 -13.91 16.43 2.87
N ARG A 123 -14.21 15.82 4.02
CA ARG A 123 -13.30 15.65 5.15
C ARG A 123 -13.37 14.25 5.70
N MET A 124 -12.19 13.65 5.88
CA MET A 124 -11.98 12.39 6.59
C MET A 124 -10.95 12.61 7.69
N THR A 125 -11.31 12.32 8.93
CA THR A 125 -10.43 12.48 10.09
C THR A 125 -10.19 11.14 10.74
N ALA A 126 -8.93 10.78 10.91
CA ALA A 126 -8.51 9.59 11.63
C ALA A 126 -7.75 9.98 12.90
N ILE A 127 -8.14 9.42 14.04
CA ILE A 127 -7.51 9.68 15.35
C ILE A 127 -6.87 8.40 15.87
N THR A 128 -5.55 8.41 15.95
CA THR A 128 -4.75 7.32 16.52
C THR A 128 -4.33 7.69 17.94
N ARG A 129 -4.64 6.84 18.90
CA ARG A 129 -4.33 7.02 20.34
C ARG A 129 -3.42 5.90 20.83
N ASN A 130 -2.91 6.04 22.05
CA ASN A 130 -2.11 5.03 22.74
C ASN A 130 -0.82 4.60 22.02
N LEU A 131 -0.26 5.49 21.19
CA LEU A 131 0.97 5.23 20.47
C LEU A 131 2.18 5.09 21.41
N PRO A 132 3.26 4.43 20.94
CA PRO A 132 4.53 4.35 21.64
C PRO A 132 5.00 5.71 22.15
N ARG A 133 5.71 5.68 23.28
CA ARG A 133 6.34 6.90 23.81
C ARG A 133 7.48 7.38 22.93
N ASP A 134 8.15 6.45 22.23
CA ASP A 134 9.16 6.78 21.25
C ASP A 134 8.48 7.54 20.11
N PRO A 135 8.82 8.82 19.94
CA PRO A 135 8.10 9.66 19.01
C PRO A 135 8.41 9.28 17.53
N GLU A 136 9.56 8.70 17.22
CA GLU A 136 9.91 8.21 15.88
C GLU A 136 9.07 6.98 15.50
N VAL A 137 9.00 6.00 16.41
CA VAL A 137 8.16 4.81 16.24
C VAL A 137 6.69 5.21 16.06
N ALA A 138 6.20 6.14 16.88
CA ALA A 138 4.83 6.63 16.78
C ALA A 138 4.51 7.31 15.44
N LEU A 139 5.47 8.04 14.84
CA LEU A 139 5.28 8.64 13.52
C LEU A 139 5.27 7.58 12.43
N THR A 140 6.17 6.60 12.48
CA THR A 140 6.19 5.50 11.51
C THR A 140 4.88 4.72 11.54
N GLU A 141 4.37 4.37 12.72
CA GLU A 141 3.08 3.70 12.88
C GLU A 141 1.92 4.53 12.30
N VAL A 142 1.83 5.82 12.65
CA VAL A 142 0.74 6.68 12.11
C VAL A 142 0.86 6.86 10.60
N SER A 143 2.07 7.03 10.07
CA SER A 143 2.30 7.11 8.63
C SER A 143 1.84 5.84 7.94
N ARG A 144 2.31 4.67 8.39
CA ARG A 144 2.01 3.36 7.80
C ARG A 144 0.55 2.95 7.92
N ASP A 145 -0.05 3.13 9.10
CA ASP A 145 -1.35 2.53 9.42
C ASP A 145 -2.51 3.49 9.24
N THR A 146 -2.24 4.78 9.06
CA THR A 146 -3.28 5.80 8.88
C THR A 146 -3.08 6.62 7.62
N ILE A 147 -1.93 7.26 7.44
CA ILE A 147 -1.74 8.19 6.32
C ILE A 147 -1.62 7.45 4.98
N VAL A 148 -0.81 6.38 4.92
CA VAL A 148 -0.63 5.54 3.72
C VAL A 148 -1.97 5.05 3.16
N PRO A 149 -2.85 4.36 3.90
CA PRO A 149 -4.11 3.87 3.33
C PRO A 149 -5.05 5.01 2.89
N MET A 150 -5.09 6.13 3.62
CA MET A 150 -5.88 7.30 3.25
C MET A 150 -5.38 7.94 1.95
N MET A 151 -4.07 8.12 1.81
CA MET A 151 -3.47 8.70 0.61
C MET A 151 -3.49 7.72 -0.56
N ALA A 152 -3.23 6.43 -0.34
CA ALA A 152 -3.30 5.40 -1.37
C ALA A 152 -4.72 5.32 -1.98
N ALA A 153 -5.76 5.46 -1.16
CA ALA A 153 -7.15 5.55 -1.64
C ALA A 153 -7.37 6.77 -2.55
N MET A 154 -6.73 7.91 -2.25
CA MET A 154 -6.81 9.08 -3.12
C MET A 154 -6.04 8.85 -4.42
N ALA A 155 -4.83 8.29 -4.34
CA ALA A 155 -4.02 7.98 -5.52
C ALA A 155 -4.77 7.03 -6.47
N GLU A 156 -5.50 6.07 -5.91
CA GLU A 156 -6.37 5.16 -6.66
C GLU A 156 -7.50 5.90 -7.37
N LEU A 157 -8.31 6.68 -6.64
CA LEU A 157 -9.43 7.43 -7.22
C LEU A 157 -9.00 8.48 -8.25
N ILE A 158 -7.77 8.98 -8.10
CA ILE A 158 -7.16 9.92 -9.02
C ILE A 158 -6.63 9.16 -10.25
N GLY A 159 -6.29 7.88 -10.16
CA GLY A 159 -5.71 7.11 -11.27
C GLY A 159 -4.24 7.44 -11.47
N TYR A 160 -3.43 7.37 -10.41
CA TYR A 160 -1.98 7.43 -10.53
C TYR A 160 -1.46 6.18 -11.25
N ASP A 161 -0.88 6.39 -12.43
CA ASP A 161 -0.19 5.37 -13.20
C ASP A 161 1.00 4.82 -12.41
N VAL A 162 1.11 3.49 -12.39
CA VAL A 162 2.21 2.79 -11.76
C VAL A 162 3.45 2.92 -12.63
N ILE A 163 4.50 3.54 -12.12
CA ILE A 163 5.82 3.46 -12.74
C ILE A 163 6.38 2.08 -12.38
N ASP A 164 6.32 1.16 -13.34
CA ASP A 164 6.88 -0.18 -13.22
C ASP A 164 8.39 -0.12 -13.51
N GLU A 165 9.23 -0.13 -12.46
CA GLU A 165 10.69 -0.19 -12.60
C GLU A 165 11.23 -1.63 -12.80
N ASP A 166 10.41 -2.65 -12.50
CA ASP A 166 10.84 -4.06 -12.46
C ASP A 166 10.19 -4.92 -13.56
N ASP A 167 10.74 -4.95 -14.78
CA ASP A 167 10.79 -6.17 -15.62
C ASP A 167 11.61 -5.99 -16.92
N ILE A 168 12.94 -5.93 -16.81
CA ILE A 168 13.79 -6.26 -17.97
C ILE A 168 13.93 -7.77 -17.91
N GLY A 169 13.21 -8.48 -18.79
CA GLY A 169 13.11 -9.94 -18.76
C GLY A 169 14.46 -10.61 -18.54
N GLU A 170 14.51 -11.58 -17.62
CA GLU A 170 15.77 -12.25 -17.26
C GLU A 170 16.44 -12.82 -18.52
N PRO A 171 17.67 -12.39 -18.85
CA PRO A 171 18.37 -12.90 -20.00
C PRO A 171 18.74 -14.37 -19.78
N GLU A 172 18.34 -15.24 -20.71
CA GLU A 172 18.75 -16.65 -20.71
C GLU A 172 20.25 -16.82 -21.04
N TYR A 173 20.90 -15.77 -21.59
CA TYR A 173 22.35 -15.67 -21.84
C TYR A 173 22.86 -14.22 -21.69
N GLU A 174 24.09 -14.05 -21.21
CA GLU A 174 24.77 -12.77 -21.15
C GLU A 174 24.95 -12.17 -22.57
N GLY A 175 24.46 -10.93 -22.79
CA GLY A 175 24.66 -10.17 -24.03
C GLY A 175 23.54 -10.25 -25.08
N ALA A 176 22.38 -10.83 -24.76
CA ALA A 176 21.24 -10.85 -25.69
C ALA A 176 20.57 -9.47 -25.83
N GLU A 177 20.42 -8.98 -27.06
CA GLU A 177 19.64 -7.77 -27.35
C GLU A 177 18.15 -8.14 -27.44
N LEU A 178 17.38 -7.73 -26.44
CA LEU A 178 15.95 -8.00 -26.34
C LEU A 178 15.14 -6.89 -27.03
N VAL A 179 14.53 -7.20 -28.16
CA VAL A 179 13.43 -6.40 -28.71
C VAL A 179 12.13 -7.12 -28.38
N SER A 180 11.41 -6.62 -27.38
CA SER A 180 10.11 -7.16 -26.98
C SER A 180 9.01 -6.11 -27.18
N THR A 181 7.96 -6.48 -27.91
CA THR A 181 6.70 -5.70 -27.99
C THR A 181 5.76 -6.27 -26.94
N VAL A 182 5.95 -5.91 -25.66
CA VAL A 182 5.15 -6.46 -24.56
C VAL A 182 3.81 -5.74 -24.48
N ARG A 183 2.70 -6.47 -24.65
CA ARG A 183 1.39 -6.07 -24.11
C ARG A 183 1.43 -6.30 -22.60
N ARG A 184 1.75 -5.27 -21.83
CA ARG A 184 1.86 -5.33 -20.36
C ARG A 184 0.48 -5.24 -19.74
N ARG A 185 0.21 -6.08 -18.73
CA ARG A 185 -0.96 -5.94 -17.85
C ARG A 185 -0.50 -5.19 -16.59
N GLU A 186 -1.30 -4.23 -16.16
CA GLU A 186 -1.02 -3.29 -15.07
C GLU A 186 -0.81 -4.01 -13.72
N ARG A 187 0.28 -3.69 -13.00
CA ARG A 187 0.51 -4.12 -11.61
C ARG A 187 0.24 -2.95 -10.68
N ASN A 188 -0.97 -2.81 -10.15
CA ASN A 188 -1.29 -1.74 -9.21
C ASN A 188 -0.58 -1.96 -7.83
N PRO A 189 0.37 -1.11 -7.38
CA PRO A 189 1.08 -1.27 -6.12
C PRO A 189 0.14 -1.19 -4.92
N ARG A 190 -1.04 -0.60 -5.09
CA ARG A 190 -2.08 -0.52 -4.07
C ARG A 190 -2.78 -1.87 -3.87
N ASN A 191 -2.83 -2.72 -4.89
CA ASN A 191 -3.25 -4.12 -4.74
C ASN A 191 -2.26 -4.90 -3.87
N ARG A 192 -0.95 -4.67 -4.06
CA ARG A 192 0.08 -5.22 -3.17
C ARG A 192 -0.11 -4.72 -1.74
N LEU A 193 -0.24 -3.40 -1.54
CA LEU A 193 -0.46 -2.82 -0.22
C LEU A 193 -1.66 -3.45 0.47
N LEU A 194 -2.81 -3.53 -0.22
CA LEU A 194 -4.03 -4.08 0.35
C LEU A 194 -3.89 -5.57 0.67
N CYS A 195 -3.27 -6.36 -0.21
CA CYS A 195 -2.97 -7.78 0.04
C CYS A 195 -2.18 -7.97 1.35
N ILE A 196 -1.08 -7.21 1.53
CA ILE A 196 -0.27 -7.29 2.74
C ILE A 196 -1.05 -6.85 3.99
N ARG A 197 -1.89 -5.81 3.89
CA ARG A 197 -2.71 -5.37 5.03
C ARG A 197 -3.80 -6.38 5.41
N LEU A 198 -4.34 -7.13 4.45
CA LEU A 198 -5.39 -8.11 4.70
C LEU A 198 -4.83 -9.47 5.19
N HIS A 199 -3.73 -9.91 4.60
CA HIS A 199 -3.20 -11.27 4.79
C HIS A 199 -1.94 -11.33 5.65
N GLY A 200 -1.33 -10.18 5.94
CA GLY A 200 -0.07 -10.06 6.66
C GLY A 200 1.16 -10.33 5.79
N GLU A 201 2.31 -10.43 6.46
CA GLU A 201 3.63 -10.68 5.83
C GLU A 201 4.15 -12.10 6.12
N ILE A 202 3.25 -13.01 6.49
CA ILE A 202 3.58 -14.43 6.64
C ILE A 202 3.30 -15.12 5.30
N CYS A 203 4.23 -15.95 4.83
CA CYS A 203 4.03 -16.71 3.61
C CYS A 203 2.77 -17.57 3.71
N ALA A 204 1.77 -17.30 2.87
CA ALA A 204 0.52 -18.04 2.83
C ALA A 204 0.76 -19.54 2.49
N CYS A 205 1.82 -19.87 1.76
CA CYS A 205 2.12 -21.25 1.39
C CYS A 205 2.79 -22.04 2.54
N CYS A 206 3.97 -21.61 2.98
CA CYS A 206 4.80 -22.37 3.93
C CYS A 206 4.78 -21.86 5.38
N GLY A 207 4.12 -20.73 5.65
CA GLY A 207 4.01 -20.17 7.01
C GLY A 207 5.27 -19.46 7.52
N VAL A 208 6.31 -19.31 6.70
CA VAL A 208 7.53 -18.58 7.10
C VAL A 208 7.23 -17.08 7.22
N ASP A 209 7.65 -16.51 8.35
CA ASP A 209 7.82 -15.07 8.52
C ASP A 209 9.31 -14.71 8.31
N PRO A 210 9.68 -14.03 7.21
CA PRO A 210 11.07 -13.66 6.99
C PRO A 210 11.60 -12.64 8.01
N ARG A 211 10.74 -11.87 8.68
CA ARG A 211 11.17 -10.91 9.72
C ARG A 211 11.70 -11.60 10.96
N GLU A 212 11.20 -12.79 11.30
CA GLU A 212 11.74 -13.59 12.42
C GLU A 212 13.21 -13.95 12.19
N THR A 213 13.61 -14.12 10.93
CA THR A 213 14.99 -14.50 10.57
C THR A 213 15.88 -13.28 10.31
N TYR A 214 15.36 -12.28 9.57
CA TYR A 214 16.17 -11.19 9.01
C TYR A 214 15.89 -9.81 9.62
N GLY A 215 14.94 -9.69 10.54
CA GLY A 215 14.56 -8.42 11.14
C GLY A 215 14.05 -7.43 10.09
N ALA A 216 14.60 -6.21 10.07
CA ALA A 216 14.22 -5.16 9.12
C ALA A 216 14.42 -5.58 7.65
N ALA A 217 15.46 -6.37 7.37
CA ALA A 217 15.75 -6.92 6.05
C ALA A 217 14.76 -8.03 5.63
N GLY A 218 13.85 -8.45 6.50
CA GLY A 218 12.81 -9.45 6.24
C GLY A 218 11.58 -8.92 5.50
N SER A 219 11.57 -7.67 5.06
CA SER A 219 10.47 -7.08 4.26
C SER A 219 10.49 -7.57 2.80
N ILE A 220 10.56 -8.89 2.59
CA ILE A 220 10.85 -9.54 1.30
C ILE A 220 9.68 -10.40 0.79
N ILE A 221 8.49 -10.23 1.36
CA ILE A 221 7.30 -10.92 0.88
C ILE A 221 6.87 -10.36 -0.48
N GLU A 222 6.60 -11.29 -1.38
CA GLU A 222 6.14 -11.06 -2.74
C GLU A 222 4.64 -11.35 -2.81
N VAL A 223 3.90 -10.57 -3.61
CA VAL A 223 2.45 -10.76 -3.78
C VAL A 223 2.18 -11.56 -5.05
N HIS A 224 1.60 -12.74 -4.86
CA HIS A 224 1.31 -13.70 -5.93
C HIS A 224 -0.15 -13.63 -6.36
N HIS A 225 -0.39 -13.73 -7.66
CA HIS A 225 -1.72 -13.86 -8.25
C HIS A 225 -2.13 -15.34 -8.25
N LEU A 226 -3.19 -15.70 -7.53
CA LEU A 226 -3.68 -17.08 -7.45
C LEU A 226 -4.23 -17.58 -8.79
N GLU A 227 -4.87 -16.69 -9.54
CA GLU A 227 -5.19 -16.91 -10.95
C GLU A 227 -4.17 -16.16 -11.83
N PRO A 228 -3.37 -16.85 -12.65
CA PRO A 228 -2.35 -16.21 -13.48
C PRO A 228 -2.98 -15.26 -14.50
N LEU A 229 -2.50 -14.02 -14.53
CA LEU A 229 -3.00 -13.00 -15.46
C LEU A 229 -2.87 -13.41 -16.93
N SER A 230 -1.88 -14.24 -17.27
CA SER A 230 -1.65 -14.75 -18.63
C SER A 230 -2.76 -15.70 -19.11
N LEU A 231 -3.50 -16.33 -18.19
CA LEU A 231 -4.55 -17.31 -18.49
C LEU A 231 -5.96 -16.69 -18.52
N LEU A 232 -6.11 -15.44 -18.08
CA LEU A 232 -7.36 -14.70 -18.15
C LEU A 232 -7.78 -14.47 -19.62
N LYS A 233 -8.91 -15.06 -20.00
CA LYS A 233 -9.53 -14.91 -21.32
C LYS A 233 -10.05 -13.49 -21.56
N GLU A 234 -10.54 -12.84 -20.51
CA GLU A 234 -11.04 -11.47 -20.52
C GLU A 234 -10.50 -10.72 -19.29
N PRO A 235 -10.23 -9.40 -19.39
CA PRO A 235 -9.94 -8.58 -18.22
C PRO A 235 -11.09 -8.65 -17.22
N ARG A 236 -10.78 -8.87 -15.94
CA ARG A 236 -11.75 -8.81 -14.85
C ARG A 236 -11.16 -7.99 -13.69
N PRO A 237 -12.00 -7.38 -12.84
CA PRO A 237 -11.55 -6.79 -11.60
C PRO A 237 -10.89 -7.83 -10.70
N TYR A 238 -9.81 -7.43 -10.04
CA TYR A 238 -9.10 -8.25 -9.06
C TYR A 238 -9.55 -7.89 -7.65
N ASP A 239 -9.76 -8.89 -6.79
CA ASP A 239 -10.02 -8.70 -5.37
C ASP A 239 -8.77 -9.12 -4.57
N PRO A 240 -7.95 -8.17 -4.06
CA PRO A 240 -6.78 -8.49 -3.24
C PRO A 240 -7.06 -9.41 -2.04
N ALA A 241 -8.30 -9.46 -1.54
CA ALA A 241 -8.68 -10.36 -0.45
C ALA A 241 -8.80 -11.82 -0.90
N ARG A 242 -9.12 -12.08 -2.16
CA ARG A 242 -9.48 -13.42 -2.66
C ARG A 242 -8.53 -13.95 -3.71
N ASP A 243 -7.95 -13.05 -4.48
CA ASP A 243 -7.20 -13.39 -5.67
C ASP A 243 -5.69 -13.23 -5.44
N LEU A 244 -5.24 -12.45 -4.45
CA LEU A 244 -3.83 -12.29 -4.10
C LEU A 244 -3.44 -13.07 -2.84
N ALA A 245 -2.19 -13.53 -2.80
CA ALA A 245 -1.61 -14.13 -1.60
C ALA A 245 -0.15 -13.65 -1.36
N PRO A 246 0.24 -13.35 -0.11
CA PRO A 246 1.63 -13.09 0.24
C PRO A 246 2.44 -14.39 0.22
N LEU A 247 3.55 -14.44 -0.50
CA LEU A 247 4.48 -15.57 -0.54
C LEU A 247 5.90 -15.12 -0.23
N CYS A 248 6.69 -15.98 0.41
CA CYS A 248 8.14 -15.77 0.49
C CYS A 248 8.78 -15.98 -0.90
N PRO A 249 9.97 -15.40 -1.15
CA PRO A 249 10.63 -15.50 -2.46
C PRO A 249 10.84 -16.95 -2.94
N ASN A 250 11.05 -17.88 -2.01
CA ASN A 250 11.22 -19.29 -2.32
C ASN A 250 9.91 -19.94 -2.79
N CYS A 251 8.80 -19.74 -2.08
CA CYS A 251 7.50 -20.28 -2.47
C CYS A 251 6.96 -19.62 -3.73
N HIS A 252 7.17 -18.31 -3.90
CA HIS A 252 6.78 -17.62 -5.12
C HIS A 252 7.52 -18.18 -6.34
N ARG A 253 8.84 -18.36 -6.23
CA ARG A 253 9.64 -18.98 -7.29
C ARG A 253 9.24 -20.44 -7.53
N ALA A 254 9.01 -21.21 -6.47
CA ALA A 254 8.56 -22.60 -6.57
C ALA A 254 7.23 -22.73 -7.32
N ALA A 255 6.24 -21.89 -7.01
CA ALA A 255 4.96 -21.83 -7.73
C ALA A 255 5.19 -21.66 -9.23
N HIS A 256 6.11 -20.77 -9.56
CA HIS A 256 6.42 -20.41 -10.92
C HIS A 256 7.36 -21.37 -11.66
N THR A 257 7.83 -22.47 -11.03
CA THR A 257 8.58 -23.52 -11.75
C THR A 257 7.70 -24.31 -12.73
N ARG A 258 6.37 -24.27 -12.56
CA ARG A 258 5.41 -24.79 -13.54
C ARG A 258 4.89 -23.67 -14.43
N ARG A 259 4.83 -23.95 -15.73
CA ARG A 259 4.38 -23.06 -16.79
C ARG A 259 3.58 -23.86 -17.82
N PRO A 260 2.60 -23.24 -18.50
CA PRO A 260 2.14 -21.85 -18.34
C PRO A 260 1.33 -21.62 -17.05
N GLU A 261 0.77 -22.67 -16.47
CA GLU A 261 0.00 -22.63 -15.22
C GLU A 261 0.92 -22.92 -14.01
N PRO A 262 1.17 -21.94 -13.11
CA PRO A 262 1.92 -22.13 -11.88
C PRO A 262 1.31 -23.23 -11.01
N TRP A 263 2.11 -23.77 -10.08
CA TRP A 263 1.58 -24.60 -9.01
C TRP A 263 0.63 -23.78 -8.13
N SER A 264 -0.53 -24.33 -7.81
CA SER A 264 -1.37 -23.80 -6.76
C SER A 264 -0.67 -23.93 -5.40
N LEU A 265 -1.09 -23.11 -4.44
CA LEU A 265 -0.54 -23.18 -3.08
C LEU A 265 -0.85 -24.53 -2.42
N GLU A 266 -1.98 -25.16 -2.75
CA GLU A 266 -2.35 -26.48 -2.27
C GLU A 266 -1.38 -27.55 -2.79
N GLU A 267 -1.14 -27.59 -4.10
CA GLU A 267 -0.19 -28.53 -4.70
C GLU A 267 1.23 -28.34 -4.15
N LEU A 268 1.69 -27.10 -3.95
CA LEU A 268 3.00 -26.86 -3.33
C LEU A 268 3.07 -27.39 -1.90
N ARG A 269 2.00 -27.22 -1.11
CA ARG A 269 1.95 -27.75 0.25
C ARG A 269 2.00 -29.27 0.25
N GLU A 270 1.33 -29.92 -0.69
CA GLU A 270 1.39 -31.37 -0.86
C GLU A 270 2.82 -31.83 -1.19
N LEU A 271 3.49 -31.15 -2.13
CA LEU A 271 4.88 -31.45 -2.49
C LEU A 271 5.86 -31.26 -1.31
N MET A 272 5.63 -30.27 -0.45
CA MET A 272 6.42 -30.06 0.77
C MET A 272 6.13 -31.11 1.87
N ALA A 273 4.91 -31.64 1.92
CA ALA A 273 4.49 -32.61 2.92
C ALA A 273 5.02 -34.02 2.64
N VAL A 274 5.42 -34.32 1.40
CA VAL A 274 6.10 -35.57 1.08
C VAL A 274 7.52 -35.50 1.66
N PRO A 275 7.86 -36.31 2.69
CA PRO A 275 9.25 -36.42 3.09
C PRO A 275 9.98 -36.98 1.87
N MET A 276 10.96 -36.24 1.34
CA MET A 276 12.00 -36.90 0.56
C MET A 276 12.56 -37.95 1.48
N GLY A 277 12.19 -39.21 1.25
CA GLY A 277 12.76 -40.34 1.97
C GLY A 277 14.25 -40.11 1.94
N LYS A 278 14.87 -39.98 3.12
CA LYS A 278 16.32 -40.06 3.21
C LYS A 278 16.67 -41.33 2.47
N ALA A 279 17.22 -41.20 1.26
CA ALA A 279 17.76 -42.32 0.53
C ALA A 279 18.92 -42.82 1.38
N GLY A 280 18.60 -43.76 2.27
CA GLY A 280 19.60 -44.53 2.98
C GLY A 280 20.30 -45.39 1.95
N ALA A 281 21.57 -45.10 1.69
CA ALA A 281 22.61 -46.04 1.27
C ALA A 281 23.91 -45.21 1.26
N GLN A 282 24.69 -45.31 2.33
CA GLN A 282 25.86 -46.18 2.51
C GLN A 282 27.14 -45.39 2.27
#